data_AF-A0A7W6D9V2-F1
#
_entry.id   AF-A0A7W6D9V2-F1
#
_cell.length_a   1.000
_cell.length_b   1.000
_cell.length_c   1.000
_cell.angle_alpha   90.00
_cell.angle_beta   90.00
_cell.angle_gamma   90.00
#
_symmetry.space_group_name_H-M   'P 1'
#
loop_
_entity.id
_entity.type
_entity.pdbx_description
1 polymer ?
#
loop_
_entity_poly.entity_id
_entity_poly.type
_entity_poly.pdbx_seq_one_letter_code
_entity_poly.pdbx_strand_id
1 'polypeptide(L)'
;MENTFTHYGNDACFSFPYPEEITKKSGLHGMTMSIRDFWETVARDMEKSDPKSAAFYREVASHYPQCDNSGMAIERGSRGAILVDFDDWDDLTVEEKLTRGNINATIAALDRLRADLELMNDDPSNNDEIDEIRRALGAILENRY
;
A
#
# COMPACT_ATOMS: atom_id res chain seq x y z
N MET A 1 -27.72 14.73 6.38
CA MET A 1 -26.73 15.73 5.93
C MET A 1 -25.77 14.98 5.04
N GLU A 2 -25.91 15.18 3.72
CA GLU A 2 -24.93 14.70 2.75
C GLU A 2 -23.64 15.49 2.98
N ASN A 3 -22.59 14.82 3.44
CA ASN A 3 -21.26 15.42 3.45
C ASN A 3 -20.66 15.24 2.06
N THR A 4 -20.85 16.26 1.24
CA THR A 4 -20.03 16.52 0.07
C THR A 4 -18.62 16.87 0.54
N PHE A 5 -17.78 15.85 0.74
CA PHE A 5 -16.35 16.07 0.93
C PHE A 5 -15.76 16.62 -0.37
N THR A 6 -15.26 17.84 -0.28
CA THR A 6 -14.53 18.52 -1.34
C THR A 6 -13.13 17.90 -1.45
N HIS A 7 -12.72 17.58 -2.68
CA HIS A 7 -11.34 17.21 -3.00
C HIS A 7 -10.37 18.37 -2.66
N TYR A 8 -9.11 18.01 -2.37
CA TYR A 8 -7.88 18.83 -2.37
C TYR A 8 -7.42 19.48 -1.03
N GLY A 9 -6.62 18.75 -0.24
CA GLY A 9 -5.77 19.32 0.83
C GLY A 9 -5.20 18.30 1.84
N ASN A 10 -3.96 18.52 2.31
CA ASN A 10 -3.08 17.73 3.20
C ASN A 10 -3.67 17.33 4.59
N ASP A 11 -4.98 17.42 4.82
CA ASP A 11 -5.58 17.26 6.16
C ASP A 11 -5.54 15.81 6.68
N ALA A 12 -5.19 14.85 5.82
CA ALA A 12 -5.03 13.44 6.16
C ALA A 12 -3.56 13.01 6.39
N CYS A 13 -2.61 13.96 6.38
CA CYS A 13 -1.19 13.68 6.50
C CYS A 13 -0.47 14.60 7.50
N PHE A 14 0.60 14.08 8.09
CA PHE A 14 1.58 14.83 8.85
C PHE A 14 2.78 15.15 7.96
N SER A 15 3.30 16.37 8.07
CA SER A 15 4.50 16.81 7.37
C SER A 15 5.63 17.04 8.37
N PHE A 16 6.76 16.37 8.16
CA PHE A 16 7.94 16.44 9.02
C PHE A 16 9.10 17.04 8.23
N PRO A 17 9.40 18.35 8.41
CA PRO A 17 10.55 18.95 7.76
C PRO A 17 11.85 18.37 8.34
N TYR A 18 12.85 18.18 7.49
CA TYR A 18 14.19 17.83 7.96
C TYR A 18 14.96 19.07 8.40
N PRO A 19 15.91 18.92 9.36
CA PRO A 19 16.80 20.01 9.73
C PRO A 19 17.60 20.53 8.52
N GLU A 20 17.86 21.83 8.49
CA GLU A 20 18.51 22.50 7.35
C GLU A 20 19.87 21.90 7.00
N GLU A 21 20.64 21.46 8.00
CA GLU A 21 21.93 20.79 7.83
C GLU A 21 21.81 19.46 7.06
N ILE A 22 20.74 18.71 7.31
CA ILE A 22 20.45 17.46 6.61
C ILE A 22 20.02 17.77 5.19
N THR A 23 19.11 18.73 5.00
CA THR A 23 18.64 19.13 3.67
C THR A 23 19.77 19.63 2.77
N LYS A 24 20.70 20.44 3.29
CA LYS A 24 21.88 20.90 2.53
C LYS A 24 22.80 19.77 2.10
N LYS A 25 22.89 18.69 2.89
CA LYS A 25 23.75 17.55 2.62
C LYS A 25 23.11 16.54 1.66
N SER A 26 21.83 16.25 1.82
CA SER A 26 21.14 15.17 1.10
C SER A 26 20.26 15.65 -0.07
N GLY A 27 19.90 16.93 -0.10
CA GLY A 27 18.89 17.47 -1.02
C GLY A 27 17.45 17.05 -0.67
N LEU A 28 17.24 16.37 0.46
CA LEU A 28 15.91 15.95 0.91
C LEU A 28 15.31 16.97 1.88
N HIS A 29 14.04 17.33 1.68
CA HIS A 29 13.40 18.44 2.37
C HIS A 29 12.53 18.02 3.57
N GLY A 30 12.18 16.73 3.67
CA GLY A 30 11.32 16.23 4.72
C GLY A 30 10.64 14.93 4.31
N MET A 31 9.67 14.52 5.12
CA MET A 31 8.77 13.42 4.80
C MET A 31 7.32 13.80 5.08
N THR A 32 6.43 13.25 4.26
CA THR A 32 4.99 13.26 4.49
C THR A 32 4.57 11.85 4.89
N MET A 33 3.74 11.72 5.91
CA MET A 33 3.18 10.45 6.37
C MET A 33 1.68 10.60 6.54
N SER A 34 0.90 9.64 6.04
CA SER A 34 -0.55 9.68 6.27
C SER A 34 -0.91 9.36 7.72
N ILE A 35 -2.02 9.89 8.21
CA ILE A 35 -2.56 9.54 9.54
C ILE A 35 -2.78 8.04 9.65
N ARG A 36 -3.19 7.41 8.54
CA ARG A 36 -3.32 5.96 8.45
C ARG A 36 -1.99 5.24 8.66
N ASP A 37 -0.95 5.60 7.92
CA ASP A 37 0.38 4.96 8.02
C ASP A 37 0.97 5.12 9.42
N PHE A 38 0.69 6.25 10.08
CA PHE A 38 1.06 6.47 11.48
C PHE A 38 0.42 5.41 12.39
N TRP A 39 -0.90 5.23 12.32
CA TRP A 39 -1.60 4.25 13.14
C TRP A 39 -1.24 2.80 12.78
N GLU A 40 -1.04 2.48 11.50
CA GLU A 40 -0.56 1.16 11.07
C GLU A 40 0.87 0.88 11.59
N THR A 41 1.73 1.91 11.65
CA THR A 41 3.07 1.79 12.24
C THR A 41 2.99 1.49 13.73
N VAL A 42 2.15 2.22 14.48
CA VAL A 42 1.91 1.96 15.92
C VAL A 42 1.37 0.55 16.13
N ALA A 43 0.42 0.11 15.30
CA ALA A 43 -0.15 -1.24 15.37
C ALA A 43 0.92 -2.32 15.16
N ARG A 44 1.80 -2.15 14.17
CA ARG A 44 2.89 -3.08 13.86
C ARG A 44 3.89 -3.19 15.01
N ASP A 45 4.22 -2.08 15.66
CA ASP A 45 5.15 -2.08 16.80
C ASP A 45 4.57 -2.81 18.01
N MET A 46 3.23 -2.79 18.17
CA MET A 46 2.53 -3.48 19.26
C MET A 46 2.20 -4.95 18.98
N GLU A 47 2.32 -5.41 17.74
CA GLU A 47 1.82 -6.71 17.30
C GLU A 47 2.37 -7.89 18.10
N LYS A 48 3.63 -7.80 18.56
CA LYS A 48 4.28 -8.85 19.36
C LYS A 48 3.97 -8.76 20.86
N SER A 49 3.80 -7.55 21.39
CA SER A 49 3.68 -7.31 22.84
C SER A 49 2.24 -7.20 23.33
N ASP A 50 1.36 -6.63 22.50
CA ASP A 50 -0.05 -6.41 22.80
C ASP A 50 -0.90 -6.51 21.52
N PRO A 51 -1.26 -7.74 21.11
CA PRO A 51 -2.07 -7.97 19.91
C PRO A 51 -3.45 -7.29 19.97
N LYS A 52 -3.99 -7.05 21.17
CA LYS A 52 -5.31 -6.43 21.36
C LYS A 52 -5.24 -4.94 21.03
N SER A 53 -4.23 -4.25 21.54
CA SER A 53 -3.97 -2.86 21.14
C SER A 53 -3.59 -2.75 19.67
N ALA A 54 -2.81 -3.69 19.13
CA ALA A 54 -2.51 -3.72 17.70
C ALA A 54 -3.77 -3.80 16.83
N ALA A 55 -4.73 -4.68 17.18
CA ALA A 55 -6.02 -4.76 16.49
C ALA A 55 -6.82 -3.45 16.59
N PHE A 56 -6.86 -2.83 17.77
CA PHE A 56 -7.50 -1.52 17.96
C PHE A 56 -6.88 -0.44 17.05
N TYR A 57 -5.56 -0.33 16.98
CA TYR A 57 -4.92 0.67 16.13
C TYR A 57 -5.13 0.42 14.62
N ARG A 58 -5.27 -0.84 14.19
CA ARG A 58 -5.68 -1.16 12.82
C ARG A 58 -7.11 -0.73 12.52
N GLU A 59 -8.02 -0.91 13.47
CA GLU A 59 -9.39 -0.43 13.34
C GLU A 59 -9.41 1.10 13.24
N VAL A 60 -8.68 1.80 14.10
CA VAL A 60 -8.50 3.27 14.01
C VAL A 60 -7.93 3.66 12.65
N ALA A 61 -6.87 3.00 12.18
CA ALA A 61 -6.27 3.25 10.87
C ALA A 61 -7.26 3.09 9.70
N SER A 62 -8.21 2.15 9.82
CA SER A 62 -9.21 1.87 8.76
C SER A 62 -10.18 3.02 8.52
N HIS A 63 -10.33 3.95 9.47
CA HIS A 63 -11.16 5.15 9.33
C HIS A 63 -10.49 6.29 8.56
N TYR A 64 -9.19 6.17 8.26
CA TYR A 64 -8.45 7.17 7.52
C TYR A 64 -8.16 6.69 6.09
N PRO A 65 -8.15 7.61 5.11
CA PRO A 65 -7.77 7.26 3.76
C PRO A 65 -6.30 6.85 3.73
N GLN A 66 -5.93 5.99 2.77
CA GLN A 66 -4.53 5.90 2.39
C GLN A 66 -4.16 7.12 1.56
N CYS A 67 -2.88 7.49 1.58
CA CYS A 67 -2.37 8.57 0.75
C CYS A 67 -1.19 8.09 -0.09
N ASP A 68 -0.95 8.74 -1.21
CA ASP A 68 0.27 8.55 -2.00
C ASP A 68 1.47 9.28 -1.37
N ASN A 69 2.64 9.17 -2.01
CA ASN A 69 3.88 9.81 -1.57
C ASN A 69 3.83 11.35 -1.63
N SER A 70 2.81 11.94 -2.25
CA SER A 70 2.56 13.38 -2.27
C SER A 70 1.56 13.83 -1.20
N GLY A 71 1.01 12.91 -0.42
CA GLY A 71 0.02 13.17 0.62
C GLY A 71 -1.41 13.28 0.09
N MET A 72 -1.66 12.89 -1.16
CA MET A 72 -2.99 12.90 -1.75
C MET A 72 -3.73 11.61 -1.40
N ALA A 73 -4.98 11.74 -0.93
CA ALA A 73 -5.82 10.59 -0.64
C ALA A 73 -6.01 9.72 -1.90
N ILE A 74 -5.77 8.43 -1.75
CA ILE A 74 -5.95 7.43 -2.80
C ILE A 74 -7.12 6.53 -2.43
N GLU A 75 -8.03 6.33 -3.38
CA GLU A 75 -9.05 5.30 -3.24
C GLU A 75 -8.47 3.94 -3.59
N ARG A 76 -8.92 2.91 -2.88
CA ARG A 76 -8.61 1.52 -3.22
C ARG A 76 -9.89 0.74 -3.42
N GLY A 77 -9.90 -0.08 -4.46
CA GLY A 77 -11.02 -0.99 -4.72
C GLY A 77 -11.10 -2.06 -3.63
N SER A 78 -12.18 -2.85 -3.64
CA SER A 78 -12.42 -3.92 -2.65
C SER A 78 -11.33 -5.00 -2.57
N ARG A 79 -10.43 -5.05 -3.56
CA ARG A 79 -9.25 -5.93 -3.60
C ARG A 79 -7.95 -5.26 -3.15
N GLY A 80 -8.00 -3.98 -2.75
CA GLY A 80 -6.82 -3.22 -2.33
C GLY A 80 -6.00 -2.62 -3.48
N ALA A 81 -6.46 -2.73 -4.73
CA ALA A 81 -5.85 -2.01 -5.86
C ALA A 81 -6.12 -0.51 -5.75
N ILE A 82 -5.12 0.34 -6.00
CA ILE A 82 -5.32 1.80 -6.08
C ILE A 82 -6.26 2.06 -7.26
N LEU A 83 -7.43 2.63 -6.97
CA LEU A 83 -8.32 3.21 -7.96
C LEU A 83 -7.73 4.56 -8.30
N VAL A 84 -6.87 4.58 -9.31
CA VAL A 84 -6.48 5.84 -9.90
C VAL A 84 -7.51 6.14 -10.97
N ASP A 85 -8.26 7.23 -10.79
CA ASP A 85 -9.10 7.83 -11.83
C ASP A 85 -8.18 8.37 -12.92
N PHE A 86 -7.75 7.47 -13.79
CA PHE A 86 -7.00 7.80 -14.98
C PHE A 86 -7.95 7.72 -16.16
N ASP A 87 -8.73 8.78 -16.35
CA ASP A 87 -9.40 9.08 -17.63
C ASP A 87 -8.39 9.63 -18.67
N ASP A 88 -7.10 9.26 -18.53
CA ASP A 88 -6.00 9.62 -19.43
C ASP A 88 -5.64 8.47 -20.37
N TRP A 89 -6.40 7.37 -20.34
CA TRP A 89 -6.07 6.18 -21.13
C TRP A 89 -5.91 6.52 -22.61
N ASP A 90 -6.78 7.37 -23.14
CA ASP A 90 -6.70 7.79 -24.54
C ASP A 90 -5.47 8.65 -24.83
N ASP A 91 -4.98 9.40 -23.85
CA ASP A 91 -3.81 10.30 -23.94
C ASP A 91 -2.47 9.56 -23.84
N LEU A 92 -2.44 8.30 -23.38
CA LEU A 92 -1.22 7.50 -23.29
C LEU A 92 -0.69 7.05 -24.67
N THR A 93 0.63 7.03 -24.79
CA THR A 93 1.34 6.39 -25.92
C THR A 93 1.11 4.86 -25.93
N VAL A 94 1.42 4.21 -27.05
CA VAL A 94 1.25 2.74 -27.18
C VAL A 94 2.13 1.99 -26.18
N GLU A 95 3.36 2.45 -25.98
CA GLU A 95 4.33 1.87 -25.05
C GLU A 95 3.87 2.03 -23.58
N GLU A 96 3.28 3.17 -23.23
CA GLU A 96 2.69 3.42 -21.91
C GLU A 96 1.45 2.57 -21.67
N LYS A 97 0.58 2.41 -22.67
CA LYS A 97 -0.59 1.51 -22.61
C LYS A 97 -0.16 0.06 -22.39
N LEU A 98 0.85 -0.41 -23.12
CA LEU A 98 1.40 -1.75 -22.94
C LEU A 98 1.97 -1.94 -21.54
N THR A 99 2.75 -0.96 -21.05
CA THR A 99 3.34 -1.00 -19.71
C THR A 99 2.26 -1.01 -18.64
N ARG A 100 1.27 -0.12 -18.71
CA ARG A 100 0.14 -0.06 -17.76
C ARG A 100 -0.72 -1.33 -17.82
N GLY A 101 -0.97 -1.87 -19.02
CA GLY A 101 -1.63 -3.16 -19.21
C GLY A 101 -0.89 -4.31 -18.53
N ASN A 102 0.44 -4.38 -18.68
CA ASN A 102 1.27 -5.39 -18.02
C ASN A 102 1.28 -5.24 -16.49
N ILE A 103 1.32 -4.02 -15.97
CA ILE A 103 1.20 -3.74 -14.54
C ILE A 103 -0.15 -4.27 -14.02
N ASN A 104 -1.26 -3.91 -14.68
CA ASN A 104 -2.60 -4.33 -14.28
C ASN A 104 -2.77 -5.86 -14.35
N ALA A 105 -2.24 -6.51 -15.40
CA ALA A 105 -2.25 -7.96 -15.51
C ALA A 105 -1.45 -8.64 -14.39
N THR A 106 -0.30 -8.08 -14.02
CA THR A 106 0.54 -8.58 -12.93
C THR A 106 -0.18 -8.46 -11.58
N ILE A 107 -0.81 -7.31 -11.30
CA ILE A 107 -1.61 -7.11 -10.10
C ILE A 107 -2.74 -8.15 -10.02
N ALA A 108 -3.47 -8.35 -11.11
CA ALA A 108 -4.57 -9.33 -11.15
C ALA A 108 -4.09 -10.78 -10.87
N ALA A 109 -2.89 -11.14 -11.34
CA ALA A 109 -2.30 -12.44 -11.06
C ALA A 109 -1.94 -12.60 -9.57
N LEU A 110 -1.37 -11.56 -8.94
CA LEU A 110 -1.06 -11.56 -7.52
C LEU A 110 -2.32 -11.62 -6.64
N ASP A 111 -3.38 -10.90 -7.01
CA ASP A 111 -4.67 -10.95 -6.31
C ASP A 111 -5.27 -12.35 -6.35
N ARG A 112 -5.16 -13.05 -7.49
CA ARG A 112 -5.64 -14.42 -7.63
C ARG A 112 -4.84 -15.38 -6.75
N LEU A 113 -3.51 -15.29 -6.78
CA LEU A 113 -2.64 -16.09 -5.92
C LEU A 113 -2.97 -15.89 -4.43
N ARG A 114 -3.20 -14.64 -4.02
CA ARG A 114 -3.64 -14.33 -2.66
C ARG A 114 -4.96 -15.02 -2.33
N ALA A 115 -5.97 -14.93 -3.20
CA ALA A 115 -7.26 -15.56 -2.97
C ALA A 115 -7.15 -17.09 -2.89
N ASP A 116 -6.31 -17.71 -3.72
CA ASP A 116 -6.09 -19.16 -3.70
C ASP A 116 -5.44 -19.59 -2.36
N LEU A 117 -4.49 -18.81 -1.83
CA LEU A 117 -3.88 -19.04 -0.52
C LEU A 117 -4.86 -18.81 0.64
N GLU A 118 -5.72 -17.80 0.56
CA GLU A 118 -6.75 -17.51 1.59
C GLU A 118 -7.82 -18.60 1.66
N LEU A 119 -8.09 -19.31 0.57
CA LEU A 119 -9.05 -20.41 0.49
C LEU A 119 -8.43 -21.79 0.75
N MET A 120 -7.10 -21.87 0.82
CA MET A 120 -6.39 -23.11 1.10
C MET A 120 -6.63 -23.53 2.56
N ASN A 121 -6.80 -24.82 2.80
CA ASN A 121 -6.95 -25.37 4.15
C ASN A 121 -5.57 -25.63 4.79
N ASP A 122 -5.52 -25.73 6.12
CA ASP A 122 -4.31 -26.03 6.89
C ASP A 122 -3.84 -27.51 6.75
N ASP A 123 -4.05 -28.12 5.60
CA ASP A 123 -3.62 -29.49 5.31
C ASP A 123 -2.09 -29.52 5.06
N PRO A 124 -1.31 -30.29 5.83
CA PRO A 124 0.14 -30.39 5.65
C PRO A 124 0.60 -30.86 4.26
N SER A 125 -0.27 -31.47 3.46
CA SER A 125 0.04 -31.84 2.07
C SER A 125 0.22 -30.64 1.15
N ASN A 126 -0.28 -29.46 1.52
CA ASN A 126 -0.09 -28.21 0.77
C ASN A 126 1.30 -27.57 0.99
N ASN A 127 2.09 -28.07 1.95
CA ASN A 127 3.35 -27.44 2.35
C ASN A 127 4.35 -27.27 1.19
N ASP A 128 4.42 -28.25 0.28
CA ASP A 128 5.36 -28.19 -0.85
C ASP A 128 4.99 -27.05 -1.82
N GLU A 129 3.71 -26.88 -2.11
CA GLU A 129 3.19 -25.80 -2.97
C GLU A 129 3.39 -24.43 -2.31
N ILE A 130 3.06 -24.31 -1.02
CA ILE A 130 3.28 -23.08 -0.24
C ILE A 130 4.77 -22.72 -0.21
N ASP A 131 5.66 -23.69 -0.01
CA ASP A 131 7.10 -23.46 0.00
C ASP A 131 7.65 -23.04 -1.35
N GLU A 132 7.11 -23.58 -2.46
CA GLU A 132 7.45 -23.15 -3.81
C GLU A 132 7.03 -21.69 -4.05
N ILE A 133 5.79 -21.35 -3.73
CA ILE A 133 5.25 -19.98 -3.83
C ILE A 133 6.11 -19.02 -2.97
N ARG A 134 6.41 -19.40 -1.73
CA ARG A 134 7.22 -18.61 -0.81
C ARG A 134 8.63 -18.38 -1.35
N ARG A 135 9.28 -19.40 -1.93
CA ARG A 135 10.61 -19.27 -2.55
C ARG A 135 10.60 -18.37 -3.77
N ALA A 136 9.61 -18.53 -4.66
CA ALA A 136 9.47 -17.72 -5.85
C ALA A 136 9.27 -16.23 -5.49
N LEU A 137 8.39 -15.94 -4.53
CA LEU A 137 8.20 -14.58 -4.02
C LEU A 137 9.45 -14.04 -3.34
N GLY A 138 10.15 -14.85 -2.55
CA GLY A 138 11.42 -14.49 -1.91
C GLY A 138 12.47 -14.04 -2.92
N ALA A 139 12.68 -14.81 -3.99
CA ALA A 139 13.62 -14.47 -5.05
C ALA A 139 13.27 -13.16 -5.77
N ILE A 140 11.97 -12.85 -5.96
CA ILE A 140 11.54 -11.58 -6.54
C ILE A 140 11.84 -10.40 -5.59
N LEU A 141 11.62 -10.59 -4.29
CA LEU A 141 11.83 -9.55 -3.27
C LEU A 141 13.31 -9.28 -2.99
N GLU A 142 14.16 -10.31 -3.01
CA GLU A 142 15.61 -10.15 -2.81
C GLU A 142 16.26 -9.34 -3.94
N ASN A 143 15.77 -9.46 -5.18
CA ASN A 143 16.24 -8.67 -6.32
C ASN A 143 15.82 -7.18 -6.29
N ARG A 144 15.12 -6.72 -5.25
CA ARG A 144 14.75 -5.29 -5.06
C ARG A 144 15.75 -4.48 -4.24
N TYR A 145 16.75 -5.14 -3.65
CA TYR A 145 17.86 -4.51 -2.91
C TYR A 145 19.19 -4.77 -3.62
#